data_AF-A0A350DH49-F1
#
_entry.id   AF-A0A350DH49-F1
#
_cell.length_a   1.000
_cell.length_b   1.000
_cell.length_c   1.000
_cell.angle_alpha   90.00
_cell.angle_beta   90.00
_cell.angle_gamma   90.00
#
_symmetry.space_group_name_H-M   'P 1'
#
loop_
_entity.id
_entity.type
_entity.pdbx_description
1 polymer ?
#
loop_
_entity_poly.entity_id
_entity_poly.type
_entity_poly.pdbx_seq_one_letter_code
_entity_poly.pdbx_strand_id
1 'polypeptide(L)'
;MLSHALLARTPLAVIVIAQLFGTSLWFSVNGVGLALQEAVGLSESDLGLLTIAVQAGFITGTLLIATTGLADRVRASHLFAMSAVLGALINA
;
A
#
# COMPACT_ATOMS: atom_id res chain seq x y z
N MET A 1 24.82 -6.14 8.41
CA MET A 1 24.87 -6.41 9.86
C MET A 1 24.21 -5.31 10.71
N LEU A 2 24.52 -4.02 10.48
CA LEU A 2 23.95 -2.92 11.29
C LEU A 2 22.40 -2.78 11.19
N SER A 3 21.85 -3.01 10.00
CA SER A 3 20.40 -2.93 9.73
C SER A 3 19.58 -3.98 10.49
N HIS A 4 20.08 -5.21 10.62
CA HIS A 4 19.41 -6.26 11.38
C HIS A 4 19.45 -5.99 12.89
N ALA A 5 20.52 -5.38 13.41
CA ALA A 5 20.64 -5.00 14.81
C ALA A 5 19.69 -3.84 15.19
N LEU A 6 19.48 -2.87 14.28
CA LEU A 6 18.50 -1.79 14.48
C LEU A 6 17.07 -2.33 14.46
N LEU A 7 16.75 -3.20 13.48
CA LEU A 7 15.45 -3.89 13.37
C LEU A 7 15.11 -4.69 14.63
N ALA A 8 16.09 -5.38 15.21
CA ALA A 8 15.92 -6.17 16.42
C ALA A 8 15.78 -5.33 17.70
N ARG A 9 16.35 -4.10 17.73
CA ARG A 9 16.30 -3.21 18.89
C ARG A 9 15.00 -2.39 18.97
N THR A 10 14.41 -2.03 17.82
CA THR A 10 13.19 -1.22 17.77
C THR A 10 12.18 -1.73 16.73
N PRO A 11 11.69 -2.98 16.85
CA PRO A 11 10.82 -3.59 15.84
C PRO A 11 9.50 -2.83 15.65
N LEU A 12 8.93 -2.28 16.72
CA LEU A 12 7.67 -1.52 16.65
C LEU A 12 7.80 -0.24 15.83
N ALA A 13 8.87 0.55 16.04
CA ALA A 13 9.08 1.78 15.29
C ALA A 13 9.21 1.49 13.78
N VAL A 14 9.91 0.40 13.43
CA VAL A 14 10.03 0.00 12.03
C VAL A 14 8.68 -0.44 11.46
N ILE A 15 7.90 -1.24 12.18
CA ILE A 15 6.58 -1.67 11.72
C ILE A 15 5.66 -0.46 11.53
N VAL A 16 5.68 0.51 12.44
CA VAL A 16 4.87 1.74 12.33
C VAL A 16 5.26 2.54 11.09
N ILE A 17 6.56 2.75 10.85
CA ILE A 17 7.03 3.48 9.65
C ILE A 17 6.68 2.70 8.37
N ALA A 18 6.88 1.38 8.38
CA ALA A 18 6.55 0.52 7.25
C ALA A 18 5.04 0.58 6.94
N GLN A 19 4.19 0.51 7.97
CA GLN A 19 2.74 0.63 7.81
C GLN A 19 2.32 2.02 7.38
N LEU A 20 2.92 3.08 7.91
CA LEU A 20 2.64 4.44 7.45
C LEU A 20 2.85 4.56 5.93
N PHE A 21 3.99 4.09 5.43
CA PHE A 21 4.26 4.15 3.99
C PHE A 21 3.38 3.18 3.19
N GLY A 22 3.24 1.93 3.64
CA GLY A 22 2.42 0.94 2.93
C GLY A 22 0.94 1.32 2.87
N THR A 23 0.39 1.86 3.95
CA THR A 23 -1.02 2.31 4.00
C THR A 23 -1.23 3.65 3.33
N SER A 24 -0.20 4.51 3.18
CA SER A 24 -0.35 5.79 2.47
C SER A 24 -0.87 5.63 1.04
N LEU A 25 -0.49 4.54 0.35
CA LEU A 25 -0.97 4.21 -0.99
C LEU A 25 -2.49 4.00 -1.04
N TRP A 26 -3.07 3.47 0.03
CA TRP A 26 -4.53 3.31 0.16
C TRP A 26 -5.26 4.65 0.20
N PHE A 27 -4.64 5.64 0.84
CA PHE A 27 -5.20 6.96 1.05
C PHE A 27 -4.78 7.97 -0.04
N SER A 28 -4.09 7.52 -1.10
CA SER A 28 -3.58 8.39 -2.17
C SER A 28 -4.67 9.28 -2.76
N VAL A 29 -5.78 8.69 -3.18
CA VAL A 29 -6.95 9.40 -3.75
C VAL A 29 -7.52 10.42 -2.76
N ASN A 30 -7.57 10.11 -1.47
CA ASN A 30 -8.04 11.03 -0.44
C ASN A 30 -7.06 12.20 -0.25
N GLY A 31 -5.76 11.95 -0.38
CA GLY A 31 -4.72 12.97 -0.23
C GLY A 31 -4.64 13.95 -1.39
N VAL A 32 -4.96 13.52 -2.62
CA VAL A 32 -4.89 14.36 -3.82
C VAL A 32 -6.25 14.68 -4.44
N GLY A 33 -7.36 14.24 -3.84
CA GLY A 33 -8.70 14.33 -4.44
C GLY A 33 -9.08 15.73 -4.90
N LEU A 34 -8.93 16.73 -4.03
CA LEU A 34 -9.20 18.14 -4.39
C LEU A 34 -8.30 18.62 -5.53
N ALA A 35 -7.00 18.32 -5.47
CA ALA A 35 -6.06 18.68 -6.52
C ALA A 35 -6.42 18.03 -7.86
N LEU A 36 -6.96 16.80 -7.86
CA LEU A 36 -7.44 16.14 -9.08
C LEU A 36 -8.74 16.74 -9.62
N GLN A 37 -9.65 17.19 -8.75
CA GLN A 37 -10.83 17.94 -9.19
C GLN A 37 -10.43 19.24 -9.87
N GLU A 38 -9.50 19.99 -9.26
CA GLU A 38 -9.02 21.28 -9.77
C GLU A 38 -8.18 21.14 -11.04
N ALA A 39 -7.27 20.18 -11.10
CA ALA A 39 -6.31 20.03 -12.20
C ALA A 39 -6.87 19.29 -13.42
N VAL A 40 -7.77 18.33 -13.20
CA VAL A 40 -8.25 17.42 -14.26
C VAL A 40 -9.77 17.40 -14.39
N GLY A 41 -10.50 18.14 -13.55
CA GLY A 41 -11.95 18.26 -13.63
C GLY A 41 -12.72 17.02 -13.17
N LEU A 42 -12.11 16.15 -12.35
CA LEU A 42 -12.80 14.97 -11.83
C LEU A 42 -14.03 15.37 -11.00
N SER A 43 -15.14 14.68 -11.22
CA SER A 43 -16.34 14.82 -10.38
C SER A 43 -16.17 14.08 -9.05
N GLU A 44 -17.05 14.35 -8.08
CA GLU A 44 -17.12 13.57 -6.84
C GLU A 44 -17.36 12.07 -7.11
N SER A 45 -18.17 11.73 -8.12
CA SER A 45 -18.39 10.34 -8.53
C SER A 45 -17.12 9.68 -9.07
N ASP A 46 -16.28 10.42 -9.79
CA ASP A 46 -15.02 9.87 -10.33
C ASP A 46 -14.03 9.58 -9.20
N LEU A 47 -13.93 10.47 -8.20
CA LEU A 47 -13.15 10.19 -6.98
C LEU A 47 -13.69 8.98 -6.23
N GLY A 48 -15.02 8.81 -6.20
CA GLY A 48 -15.66 7.62 -5.66
C GLY A 48 -15.23 6.34 -6.40
N LEU A 49 -15.18 6.37 -7.73
CA LEU A 49 -14.71 5.26 -8.54
C LEU A 49 -13.23 4.95 -8.30
N LEU A 50 -12.37 5.98 -8.21
CA LEU A 50 -10.95 5.80 -7.87
C LEU A 50 -10.78 5.15 -6.49
N THR A 51 -11.59 5.57 -5.51
CA THR A 51 -11.59 4.96 -4.17
C THR A 51 -12.01 3.49 -4.23
N ILE A 52 -13.09 3.16 -4.95
CA ILE A 52 -13.55 1.78 -5.12
C ILE A 52 -12.51 0.93 -5.85
N ALA A 53 -11.79 1.49 -6.82
CA ALA A 53 -10.72 0.78 -7.53
C ALA A 53 -9.58 0.35 -6.58
N VAL A 54 -9.21 1.20 -5.61
CA VAL A 54 -8.24 0.86 -4.55
C VAL A 54 -8.77 -0.31 -3.70
N GLN A 55 -10.04 -0.24 -3.26
CA GLN A 55 -10.65 -1.33 -2.49
C GLN A 55 -10.64 -2.66 -3.26
N ALA A 56 -11.04 -2.61 -4.53
CA ALA A 56 -11.05 -3.78 -5.41
C ALA A 56 -9.64 -4.36 -5.57
N GLY A 57 -8.63 -3.52 -5.79
CA GLY A 57 -7.23 -3.92 -5.87
C GLY A 57 -6.75 -4.66 -4.62
N PHE A 58 -7.11 -4.18 -3.43
CA PHE A 58 -6.79 -4.88 -2.19
C PHE A 58 -7.47 -6.24 -2.06
N ILE A 59 -8.77 -6.30 -2.37
CA ILE A 59 -9.52 -7.57 -2.33
C ILE A 59 -8.90 -8.57 -3.30
N THR A 60 -8.63 -8.16 -4.54
CA THR A 60 -7.99 -9.01 -5.54
C THR A 60 -6.58 -9.44 -5.10
N GLY A 61 -5.75 -8.52 -4.59
CA GLY A 61 -4.40 -8.84 -4.13
C GLY A 61 -4.38 -9.82 -2.96
N THR A 62 -5.23 -9.61 -1.95
CA THR A 62 -5.36 -10.52 -0.80
C THR A 62 -5.87 -11.90 -1.23
N LEU A 63 -6.85 -11.97 -2.12
CA LEU A 63 -7.34 -13.23 -2.69
C LEU A 63 -6.25 -13.98 -3.47
N LEU A 64 -5.46 -13.28 -4.30
CA LEU A 64 -4.35 -13.89 -5.04
C LEU A 64 -3.30 -14.47 -4.09
N ILE A 65 -2.91 -13.72 -3.05
CA ILE A 65 -1.94 -14.19 -2.05
C ILE A 65 -2.50 -15.40 -1.28
N ALA A 66 -3.77 -15.36 -0.88
CA ALA A 66 -4.41 -16.43 -0.13
C ALA A 66 -4.58 -17.72 -0.96
N THR A 67 -5.11 -17.60 -2.19
CA THR A 67 -5.34 -18.76 -3.07
C THR A 67 -4.06 -19.42 -3.55
N THR A 68 -2.98 -18.65 -3.72
CA THR A 68 -1.67 -19.20 -4.07
C THR A 68 -0.92 -19.78 -2.87
N GLY A 69 -1.32 -19.45 -1.64
CA GLY A 69 -0.57 -19.76 -0.42
C GLY A 69 0.76 -19.01 -0.32
N LEU A 70 0.91 -17.89 -1.03
CA LEU A 70 2.18 -17.16 -1.10
C LEU A 70 2.60 -16.61 0.27
N ALA A 71 1.64 -16.19 1.10
CA ALA A 71 1.90 -15.69 2.45
C ALA A 71 2.63 -16.69 3.34
N ASP A 72 2.42 -17.99 3.14
CA ASP A 72 3.04 -19.04 3.93
C ASP A 72 4.43 -19.46 3.40
N ARG A 73 4.72 -19.14 2.13
CA ARG A 73 5.97 -19.52 1.46
C ARG A 73 7.09 -18.49 1.61
N VAL A 74 6.75 -17.23 1.86
CA VAL A 74 7.73 -16.14 1.98
C VAL A 74 7.60 -15.41 3.31
N ARG A 75 8.69 -14.78 3.76
CA ARG A 75 8.66 -13.95 4.97
C ARG A 75 7.68 -12.79 4.78
N ALA A 76 6.76 -12.60 5.73
CA ALA A 76 5.76 -11.53 5.70
C ALA A 76 6.38 -10.13 5.47
N SER A 77 7.56 -9.87 6.05
CA SER A 77 8.28 -8.61 5.84
C SER A 77 8.74 -8.38 4.39
N HIS A 78 9.13 -9.44 3.67
CA HIS A 78 9.52 -9.33 2.26
C HIS A 78 8.29 -9.15 1.38
N LEU A 79 7.22 -9.91 1.65
CA LEU A 79 5.96 -9.77 0.92
C LEU A 79 5.41 -8.35 1.06
N PHE A 80 5.37 -7.82 2.28
CA PHE A 80 4.96 -6.45 2.55
C PHE A 80 5.85 -5.42 1.83
N ALA A 81 7.17 -5.54 1.94
CA ALA A 81 8.09 -4.61 1.30
C ALA A 81 7.97 -4.62 -0.23
N MET A 82 7.86 -5.80 -0.85
CA MET A 82 7.65 -5.93 -2.29
C MET A 82 6.32 -5.29 -2.71
N SER A 83 5.23 -5.58 -2.00
CA SER A 83 3.92 -4.99 -2.30
C SER A 83 3.94 -3.46 -2.16
N ALA A 84 4.57 -2.93 -1.12
CA ALA A 84 4.70 -1.49 -0.91
C ALA A 84 5.51 -0.82 -2.03
N VAL A 85 6.63 -1.42 -2.46
CA VAL A 85 7.45 -0.91 -3.56
C VAL A 85 6.70 -0.97 -4.89
N LEU A 86 6.07 -2.10 -5.21
CA LEU A 86 5.29 -2.23 -6.44
C LEU A 86 4.13 -1.24 -6.47
N GLY A 87 3.41 -1.09 -5.36
CA GLY A 87 2.34 -0.11 -5.25
C GLY A 87 2.84 1.33 -5.40
N ALA A 88 4.00 1.67 -4.82
CA ALA A 88 4.62 2.98 -5.00
C ALA A 88 5.01 3.24 -6.46
N LEU A 89 5.54 2.24 -7.17
CA LEU A 89 5.90 2.37 -8.59
C LEU A 89 4.69 2.54 -9.50
N ILE A 90 3.57 1.89 -9.17
CA ILE A 90 2.31 2.01 -9.94
C ILE A 90 1.63 3.36 -9.66
N ASN A 91 1.78 3.90 -8.46
CA ASN A 91 1.18 5.17 -8.04
C ASN A 91 1.98 6.42 -8.44
N ALA A 92 3.27 6.28 -8.77
CA ALA A 92 4.15 7.39 -9.15
C ALA A 92 3.80 7.99 -10.51
#